data_AF-A0AAN9E822-F1
#
_entry.id   AF-A0AAN9E822-F1
#
_cell.length_a   1.000
_cell.length_b   1.000
_cell.length_c   1.000
_cell.angle_alpha   90.00
_cell.angle_beta   90.00
_cell.angle_gamma   90.00
#
_symmetry.space_group_name_H-M   'P 1'
#
loop_
_entity.id
_entity.type
_entity.pdbx_description
1 polymer ?
#
loop_
_entity_poly.entity_id
_entity_poly.type
_entity_poly.pdbx_seq_one_letter_code
_entity_poly.pdbx_strand_id
1 'polypeptide(L)'
;MDLCQLKQSLAGPWLLSGDFNCCMEANEKLGGNDLDWEAVNDFRHCVSLCELQDMKYRGCFYTWDNKQYEGDRIWCKLDRTLVNADWISKWPILETEFLTSNVSDHSPALIRSDAQLHRSIGNFKFLNLCSYSNVFKEEVEKI
;
A
#
# COMPACT_ATOMS: atom_id res chain seq x y z
N MET A 1 12.50 7.63 -3.42
CA MET A 1 12.39 8.27 -2.09
C MET A 1 12.66 7.19 -1.07
N ASP A 2 13.64 7.39 -0.20
CA ASP A 2 14.02 6.37 0.79
C ASP A 2 13.10 6.49 2.02
N LEU A 3 12.36 5.42 2.31
CA LEU A 3 11.48 5.33 3.47
C LEU A 3 12.23 5.60 4.79
N CYS A 4 13.52 5.24 4.86
CA CYS A 4 14.36 5.50 6.03
C CYS A 4 14.63 7.00 6.22
N GLN A 5 14.81 7.75 5.13
CA GLN A 5 14.97 9.21 5.20
C GLN A 5 13.68 9.88 5.65
N LEU A 6 12.52 9.41 5.18
CA LEU A 6 11.21 9.90 5.63
C LEU A 6 11.05 9.70 7.14
N LYS A 7 11.34 8.50 7.65
CA LYS A 7 11.30 8.19 9.09
C LYS A 7 12.13 9.19 9.90
N GLN A 8 13.35 9.49 9.48
CA GLN A 8 14.22 10.44 10.19
C GLN A 8 13.67 11.88 10.20
N SER A 9 12.90 12.25 9.18
CA SER A 9 12.32 13.60 9.04
C SER A 9 10.98 13.79 9.74
N LEU A 10 10.31 12.71 10.15
CA LEU A 10 8.97 12.73 10.73
C LEU A 10 9.04 12.40 12.22
N ALA A 11 8.48 13.29 13.04
CA ALA A 11 8.29 13.03 14.47
C ALA A 11 6.82 12.74 14.77
N GLY A 12 6.56 11.70 15.55
CA GLY A 12 5.22 11.31 16.00
C GLY A 12 4.44 10.45 15.00
N PRO A 13 3.10 10.40 15.11
CA PRO A 13 2.23 9.60 14.25
C PRO A 13 2.35 9.94 12.78
N TRP A 14 2.59 8.93 11.93
CA TRP A 14 2.56 9.10 10.48
C TRP A 14 2.05 7.86 9.77
N LEU A 15 1.56 8.09 8.56
CA LEU A 15 1.01 7.08 7.67
C LEU A 15 1.59 7.26 6.26
N LEU A 16 1.65 6.17 5.52
CA LEU A 16 1.87 6.14 4.09
C LEU A 16 0.75 5.33 3.46
N SER A 17 0.05 5.91 2.49
CA SER A 17 -1.03 5.22 1.79
C SER A 17 -0.85 5.40 0.29
N GLY A 18 -0.93 4.31 -0.45
CA GLY A 18 -0.81 4.32 -1.91
C GLY A 18 -0.41 2.96 -2.47
N ASP A 19 -0.08 2.99 -3.76
CA ASP A 19 0.43 1.86 -4.52
C ASP A 19 1.93 1.66 -4.25
N PHE A 20 2.30 0.44 -3.86
CA PHE A 20 3.68 -0.01 -3.63
C PHE A 20 4.19 -0.96 -4.72
N ASN A 21 3.36 -1.36 -5.68
CA ASN A 21 3.67 -2.31 -6.76
C ASN A 21 4.36 -3.59 -6.25
N CYS A 22 4.08 -4.00 -5.02
CA CYS A 22 4.74 -5.14 -4.39
C CYS A 22 3.77 -5.87 -3.45
N CYS A 23 3.51 -7.14 -3.75
CA CYS A 23 2.93 -8.07 -2.79
C CYS A 23 3.97 -8.38 -1.70
N MET A 24 3.52 -8.60 -0.48
CA MET A 24 4.34 -9.10 0.62
C MET A 24 4.18 -10.60 0.82
N GLU A 25 3.02 -11.18 0.48
CA GLU A 25 2.72 -12.60 0.73
C GLU A 25 2.29 -13.34 -0.54
N ALA A 26 2.50 -14.66 -0.59
CA ALA A 26 2.09 -15.47 -1.75
C ALA A 26 0.58 -15.39 -2.02
N ASN A 27 -0.24 -15.32 -0.97
CA ASN A 27 -1.70 -15.22 -1.09
C ASN A 27 -2.19 -13.84 -1.55
N GLU A 28 -1.30 -12.85 -1.64
CA GLU A 28 -1.61 -11.52 -2.15
C GLU A 28 -1.51 -11.42 -3.67
N LYS A 29 -1.23 -12.54 -4.35
CA LYS A 29 -1.29 -12.67 -5.80
C LYS A 29 -2.10 -13.88 -6.21
N LEU A 30 -2.93 -13.72 -7.23
CA LEU A 30 -3.69 -14.79 -7.86
C LEU A 30 -3.56 -14.70 -9.38
N GLY A 31 -3.11 -15.79 -10.00
CA GLY A 31 -2.85 -15.85 -11.45
C GLY A 31 -1.47 -15.31 -11.85
N GLY A 32 -1.11 -15.51 -13.12
CA GLY A 32 0.18 -15.11 -13.66
C GLY A 32 1.38 -15.89 -13.09
N ASN A 33 2.57 -15.32 -13.19
CA ASN A 33 3.81 -15.90 -12.65
C ASN A 33 3.87 -15.79 -11.12
N ASP A 34 4.70 -16.63 -10.50
CA ASP A 34 5.03 -16.51 -9.08
C ASP A 34 5.61 -15.13 -8.72
N LEU A 35 5.62 -14.83 -7.43
CA LEU A 35 6.25 -13.61 -6.92
C LEU A 35 7.77 -13.68 -7.05
N ASP A 36 8.38 -12.54 -7.36
CA ASP A 36 9.81 -12.34 -7.19
C ASP A 36 10.13 -12.18 -5.70
N TRP A 37 10.53 -13.28 -5.07
CA TRP A 37 10.79 -13.31 -3.63
C TRP A 37 11.97 -12.44 -3.19
N GLU A 38 12.91 -12.11 -4.09
CA GLU A 38 14.00 -11.20 -3.77
C GLU A 38 13.43 -9.78 -3.57
N ALA A 39 12.67 -9.29 -4.55
CA ALA A 39 11.99 -8.00 -4.47
C ALA A 39 11.00 -7.91 -3.29
N VAL A 40 10.25 -8.99 -3.02
CA VAL A 40 9.35 -9.08 -1.87
C VAL A 40 10.10 -8.92 -0.55
N ASN A 41 11.25 -9.60 -0.41
CA ASN A 41 12.04 -9.54 0.82
C ASN A 41 12.71 -8.19 1.01
N ASP A 42 13.18 -7.54 -0.07
CA ASP A 42 13.70 -6.18 -0.02
C ASP A 42 12.63 -5.19 0.45
N PHE A 43 11.41 -5.29 -0.08
CA PHE A 43 10.30 -4.44 0.33
C PHE A 43 9.93 -4.66 1.81
N ARG A 44 9.78 -5.92 2.24
CA ARG A 44 9.54 -6.27 3.65
C ARG A 44 10.64 -5.72 4.57
N HIS A 45 11.89 -5.86 4.16
CA HIS A 45 13.03 -5.33 4.91
C HIS A 45 12.95 -3.81 5.05
N CYS A 46 12.65 -3.10 3.97
CA CYS A 46 12.49 -1.65 3.97
C CYS A 46 11.37 -1.18 4.91
N VAL A 47 10.19 -1.83 4.86
CA VAL A 47 9.06 -1.56 5.75
C VAL A 47 9.43 -1.81 7.21
N SER A 48 10.15 -2.91 7.48
CA SER A 48 10.64 -3.27 8.81
C SER A 48 11.64 -2.24 9.37
N LEU A 49 12.65 -1.82 8.58
CA LEU A 49 13.60 -0.78 8.97
C LEU A 49 12.89 0.54 9.33
N CYS A 50 11.78 0.80 8.67
CA CYS A 50 10.98 2.00 8.90
C CYS A 50 10.01 1.88 10.08
N GLU A 51 9.97 0.72 10.76
CA GLU A 51 9.04 0.42 11.86
C GLU A 51 7.58 0.68 11.48
N LEU A 52 7.27 0.34 10.23
CA LEU A 52 5.93 0.45 9.67
C LEU A 52 5.24 -0.91 9.65
N GLN A 53 3.92 -0.89 9.74
CA GLN A 53 3.08 -2.07 9.58
C GLN A 53 1.79 -1.71 8.85
N ASP A 54 1.16 -2.70 8.23
CA ASP A 54 -0.15 -2.52 7.62
C ASP A 54 -1.18 -2.08 8.68
N MET A 55 -1.87 -0.98 8.39
CA MET A 55 -3.03 -0.56 9.16
C MET A 55 -4.15 -1.58 8.94
N LYS A 56 -4.99 -1.76 9.98
CA LYS A 56 -6.22 -2.54 9.85
C LYS A 56 -7.00 -2.06 8.62
N TYR A 57 -7.54 -3.00 7.84
CA TYR A 57 -8.33 -2.65 6.67
C TYR A 57 -9.55 -3.55 6.49
N ARG A 58 -10.45 -3.09 5.61
CA ARG A 58 -11.63 -3.81 5.14
C ARG A 58 -11.88 -3.56 3.66
N GLY A 59 -12.84 -4.26 3.08
CA GLY A 59 -13.20 -4.14 1.66
C GLY A 59 -12.37 -5.09 0.79
N CYS A 60 -11.94 -4.61 -0.37
CA CYS A 60 -11.20 -5.40 -1.34
C CYS A 60 -9.85 -5.90 -0.78
N PHE A 61 -9.62 -7.21 -0.84
CA PHE A 61 -8.34 -7.81 -0.47
C PHE A 61 -7.28 -7.54 -1.54
N TYR A 62 -7.58 -7.93 -2.79
CA TYR A 62 -6.81 -7.53 -3.97
C TYR A 62 -7.20 -6.11 -4.35
N THR A 63 -6.19 -5.26 -4.51
CA THR A 63 -6.39 -3.83 -4.80
C THR A 63 -6.07 -3.51 -6.24
N TRP A 64 -5.52 -4.45 -6.99
CA TRP A 64 -5.24 -4.31 -8.41
C TRP A 64 -5.67 -5.56 -9.19
N ASP A 65 -6.16 -5.37 -10.41
CA ASP A 65 -6.33 -6.44 -11.38
C ASP A 65 -6.10 -5.98 -12.82
N ASN A 66 -5.55 -6.85 -13.67
CA ASN A 66 -5.17 -6.52 -15.05
C ASN A 66 -6.34 -6.34 -16.04
N LYS A 67 -7.60 -6.39 -15.58
CA LYS A 67 -8.83 -6.26 -16.38
C LYS A 67 -9.03 -7.27 -17.52
N GLN A 68 -8.23 -8.34 -17.59
CA GLN A 68 -8.33 -9.34 -18.67
C GLN A 68 -9.42 -10.39 -18.43
N TYR A 69 -9.78 -11.19 -19.42
CA TYR A 69 -10.82 -12.20 -19.27
C TYR A 69 -10.39 -13.37 -18.37
N GLU A 70 -11.36 -14.20 -17.98
CA GLU A 70 -11.11 -15.40 -17.19
C GLU A 70 -10.11 -16.32 -17.92
N GLY A 71 -9.07 -16.78 -17.21
CA GLY A 71 -7.92 -17.50 -17.76
C GLY A 71 -6.63 -16.70 -17.65
N ASP A 72 -6.67 -15.42 -18.03
CA ASP A 72 -5.49 -14.52 -18.02
C ASP A 72 -5.61 -13.42 -16.94
N ARG A 73 -6.69 -13.43 -16.16
CA ARG A 73 -6.91 -12.47 -15.07
C ARG A 73 -5.86 -12.67 -13.97
N ILE A 74 -5.19 -11.57 -13.62
CA ILE A 74 -4.25 -11.50 -12.50
C ILE A 74 -4.83 -10.54 -11.47
N TRP A 75 -4.79 -10.94 -10.20
CA TRP A 75 -5.17 -10.11 -9.06
C TRP A 75 -3.98 -9.95 -8.13
N CYS A 76 -3.73 -8.73 -7.67
CA CYS A 76 -2.64 -8.42 -6.75
C CYS A 76 -3.09 -7.48 -5.63
N LYS A 77 -2.50 -7.59 -4.45
CA LYS A 77 -2.58 -6.57 -3.39
C LYS A 77 -1.34 -5.67 -3.48
N LEU A 78 -1.46 -4.57 -4.22
CA LEU A 78 -0.37 -3.62 -4.47
C LEU A 78 -0.50 -2.35 -3.63
N ASP A 79 -1.72 -1.98 -3.25
CA ASP A 79 -2.01 -0.80 -2.47
C ASP A 79 -2.03 -1.15 -0.97
N ARG A 80 -1.34 -0.32 -0.18
CA ARG A 80 -1.25 -0.48 1.27
C ARG A 80 -1.46 0.83 1.99
N THR A 81 -1.82 0.72 3.26
CA THR A 81 -1.73 1.84 4.20
C THR A 81 -0.84 1.42 5.34
N LEU A 82 0.39 1.90 5.35
CA LEU A 82 1.42 1.60 6.33
C LEU A 82 1.45 2.69 7.40
N VAL A 83 1.56 2.29 8.67
CA VAL A 83 1.53 3.20 9.81
C VAL A 83 2.60 2.83 10.84
N ASN A 84 3.10 3.82 11.58
CA ASN A 84 4.00 3.57 12.69
C ASN A 84 3.25 3.28 14.00
N ALA A 85 3.98 2.85 15.04
CA ALA A 85 3.41 2.53 16.35
C ALA A 85 2.68 3.71 17.01
N ASP A 86 3.17 4.93 16.81
CA ASP A 86 2.55 6.15 17.36
C ASP A 86 1.17 6.40 16.74
N TRP A 87 1.00 6.13 15.44
CA TRP A 87 -0.29 6.21 14.75
C TRP A 87 -1.31 5.27 15.35
N ILE A 88 -0.94 4.00 15.53
CA ILE A 88 -1.84 2.99 16.10
C ILE A 88 -2.21 3.34 17.53
N SER A 89 -1.24 3.81 18.32
CA SER A 89 -1.47 4.21 19.71
C SER A 89 -2.39 5.43 19.81
N LYS A 90 -2.27 6.39 18.89
CA LYS A 90 -3.09 7.61 18.88
C LYS A 90 -4.49 7.38 18.30
N TRP A 91 -4.59 6.52 17.29
CA TRP A 91 -5.82 6.31 16.52
C TRP A 91 -6.09 4.80 16.29
N PRO A 92 -6.33 4.03 17.37
CA PRO A 92 -6.46 2.57 17.29
C PRO A 92 -7.71 2.10 16.53
N ILE A 93 -8.69 2.99 16.33
CA ILE A 93 -9.95 2.70 15.64
C ILE A 93 -9.93 3.07 14.16
N LEU A 94 -8.87 3.73 13.66
CA LEU A 94 -8.78 4.05 12.24
C LEU A 94 -8.44 2.79 11.44
N GLU A 95 -9.14 2.63 10.32
CA GLU A 95 -8.91 1.54 9.37
C GLU A 95 -8.99 2.06 7.93
N THR A 96 -8.32 1.36 7.02
CA THR A 96 -8.42 1.62 5.58
C THR A 96 -9.57 0.80 5.00
N GLU A 97 -10.44 1.41 4.22
CA GLU A 97 -11.40 0.70 3.38
C GLU A 97 -10.92 0.75 1.93
N PHE A 98 -10.60 -0.41 1.35
CA PHE A 98 -10.33 -0.54 -0.07
C PHE A 98 -11.63 -0.75 -0.82
N LEU A 99 -12.02 0.23 -1.64
CA LEU A 99 -13.30 0.25 -2.33
C LEU A 99 -13.24 -0.57 -3.62
N THR A 100 -14.38 -1.09 -4.06
CA THR A 100 -14.52 -1.74 -5.36
C THR A 100 -14.27 -0.73 -6.47
N SER A 101 -13.41 -1.09 -7.43
CA SER A 101 -13.13 -0.25 -8.59
C SER A 101 -13.89 -0.70 -9.83
N ASN A 102 -14.68 0.19 -10.41
CA ASN A 102 -15.48 -0.10 -11.61
C ASN A 102 -14.73 0.20 -12.91
N VAL A 103 -13.85 1.20 -12.91
CA VAL A 103 -13.19 1.72 -14.13
C VAL A 103 -11.68 1.73 -14.03
N SER A 104 -11.12 1.70 -12.81
CA SER A 104 -9.68 1.65 -12.57
C SER A 104 -9.27 0.21 -12.32
N ASP A 105 -8.04 -0.11 -12.71
CA ASP A 105 -7.35 -1.34 -12.33
C ASP A 105 -7.03 -1.36 -10.84
N HIS A 106 -6.79 -0.20 -10.23
CA HIS A 106 -6.66 -0.05 -8.78
C HIS A 106 -7.97 0.23 -8.03
N SER A 107 -8.04 -0.27 -6.79
CA SER A 107 -9.06 0.00 -5.76
C SER A 107 -8.71 1.25 -4.96
N PRO A 108 -9.59 2.26 -4.90
CA PRO A 108 -9.37 3.44 -4.06
C PRO A 108 -9.25 3.08 -2.57
N ALA A 109 -8.28 3.67 -1.89
CA ALA A 109 -8.12 3.54 -0.44
C ALA A 109 -8.79 4.72 0.30
N LEU A 110 -9.66 4.41 1.25
CA LEU A 110 -10.34 5.39 2.11
C LEU A 110 -9.97 5.17 3.57
N ILE A 111 -9.27 6.12 4.19
CA ILE A 111 -9.01 6.07 5.65
C ILE A 111 -10.28 6.50 6.36
N ARG A 112 -10.86 5.60 7.16
CA ARG A 112 -12.11 5.85 7.88
C ARG A 112 -11.89 5.97 9.37
N SER A 113 -12.48 7.00 9.93
CA SER A 113 -12.84 7.10 11.34
C SER A 113 -14.31 6.78 11.51
N ASP A 114 -14.69 6.01 12.52
CA ASP A 114 -16.08 6.02 12.96
C ASP A 114 -16.40 7.44 13.47
N ALA A 115 -17.29 8.14 12.76
CA ALA A 115 -17.54 9.58 12.91
C ALA A 115 -18.09 9.97 14.28
N GLN A 116 -18.45 9.00 15.14
CA GLN A 116 -18.89 9.28 16.51
C GLN A 116 -17.73 9.61 17.46
N LEU A 117 -16.47 9.34 17.12
CA LEU A 117 -15.35 9.44 18.05
C LEU A 117 -14.14 10.15 17.42
N HIS A 118 -14.02 11.44 17.74
CA HIS A 118 -12.85 12.32 17.64
C HIS A 118 -12.55 13.10 16.36
N ARG A 119 -12.69 14.43 16.52
CA ARG A 119 -12.12 15.51 15.71
C ARG A 119 -10.61 15.56 15.96
N SER A 120 -9.78 15.08 15.05
CA SER A 120 -8.41 15.56 14.76
C SER A 120 -7.64 14.50 13.97
N ILE A 121 -7.72 14.55 12.64
CA ILE A 121 -6.76 13.85 11.79
C ILE A 121 -5.71 14.89 11.40
N GLY A 122 -4.54 14.79 12.03
CA GLY A 122 -3.37 15.59 11.68
C GLY A 122 -2.70 15.08 10.39
N ASN A 123 -1.86 15.93 9.80
CA ASN A 123 -1.04 15.78 8.59
C ASN A 123 -1.10 14.42 7.88
N PHE A 124 -2.05 14.29 6.95
CA PHE A 124 -2.08 13.27 5.91
C PHE A 124 -0.98 13.55 4.87
N LYS A 125 -0.14 12.57 4.57
CA LYS A 125 0.81 12.63 3.45
C LYS A 125 0.56 11.43 2.53
N PHE A 126 0.09 11.73 1.33
CA PHE A 126 0.01 10.77 0.23
C PHE A 126 1.36 10.77 -0.51
N LEU A 127 2.01 9.62 -0.58
CA LEU A 127 3.28 9.46 -1.30
C LEU A 127 3.10 8.33 -2.32
N ASN A 128 3.04 8.71 -3.60
CA ASN A 128 3.06 7.76 -4.71
C ASN A 128 4.50 7.24 -4.89
N LEU A 129 4.83 6.14 -4.22
CA LEU A 129 6.21 5.66 -4.07
C LEU A 129 6.73 4.95 -5.34
N CYS A 130 5.82 4.45 -6.19
CA CYS A 130 6.17 3.57 -7.32
C CYS A 130 6.58 4.24 -8.62
N SER A 131 6.54 5.57 -8.70
CA SER A 131 7.12 6.29 -9.85
C SER A 131 8.66 6.34 -9.84
N TYR A 132 9.31 5.72 -8.84
CA TYR A 132 10.77 5.84 -8.63
C TYR A 132 11.53 4.51 -8.51
N SER A 133 10.90 3.34 -8.66
CA SER A 133 11.70 2.11 -8.82
C SER A 133 12.28 2.11 -10.24
N ASN A 134 13.59 1.86 -10.37
CA ASN A 134 14.25 1.83 -11.68
C ASN A 134 13.69 0.73 -12.61
N VAL A 135 12.95 -0.24 -12.05
CA VAL A 135 12.23 -1.28 -12.79
C VAL A 135 11.07 -0.69 -13.59
N PHE A 136 10.41 0.37 -13.12
CA PHE A 136 9.27 0.97 -13.83
C PHE A 136 9.69 1.91 -14.97
N LYS A 137 10.89 2.51 -14.90
CA LYS A 137 11.36 3.44 -15.95
C LYS A 137 11.77 2.73 -17.25
N GLU A 138 12.22 1.48 -17.18
CA GLU A 138 12.66 0.75 -18.38
C GLU A 138 11.50 0.20 -19.24
N GLU A 139 10.31 0.03 -18.67
CA GLU A 139 9.12 -0.48 -19.39
C GLU A 139 8.28 0.64 -20.03
N VAL A 140 8.37 1.88 -19.53
CA VAL A 140 7.63 3.03 -20.10
C VAL A 140 8.37 3.67 -21.29
N GLU A 141 9.66 3.43 -21.46
CA GLU A 141 10.43 3.93 -22.62
C GLU A 141 10.35 3.03 -23.87
N LYS A 142 9.54 1.95 -23.83
CA LYS A 142 9.36 1.01 -24.96
C LYS A 142 7.95 0.98 -25.56
N ILE A 143 7.11 1.95 -25.24
CA ILE A 143 5.81 2.18 -25.92
C ILE A 143 5.84 3.50 -26.68
#